data_AF-A0A7R8CE73-F1
#
_entry.id   AF-A0A7R8CE73-F1
#
_cell.length_a   1.000
_cell.length_b   1.000
_cell.length_c   1.000
_cell.angle_alpha   90.00
_cell.angle_beta   90.00
_cell.angle_gamma   90.00
#
_symmetry.space_group_name_H-M   'P 1'
#
loop_
_entity.id
_entity.type
_entity.pdbx_description
1 polymer ?
#
loop_
_entity_poly.entity_id
_entity_poly.type
_entity_poly.pdbx_seq_one_letter_code
_entity_poly.pdbx_strand_id
1 'polypeptide(L)'
;MSGGEDERIALFESLGLSQTKAKETLKNEKLSKSLEALIRSIPSGQRESVSSTVGTLIYHVASKMKPQVFDKHHKVVLNYILDGKLSSELKLNAALDYILKNAASSQLNIQEFEEAAGVGVLITPEQIEAEVEKVIKGVKADLLEKRYRYNTGLLMSQVRSKLKWVDGKALKMK
;
A
#
# COMPACT_ATOMS: atom_id res chain seq x y z
N MET A 1 20.17 27.53 -15.44
CA MET A 1 20.53 26.32 -14.66
C MET A 1 19.29 25.44 -14.45
N SER A 2 18.49 25.22 -15.51
CA SER A 2 17.12 24.71 -15.40
C SER A 2 17.01 23.20 -15.67
N GLY A 3 18.01 22.60 -16.31
CA GLY A 3 17.95 21.20 -16.76
C GLY A 3 17.85 20.17 -15.63
N GLY A 4 18.46 20.42 -14.48
CA GLY A 4 18.45 19.47 -13.35
C GLY A 4 17.08 19.38 -12.66
N GLU A 5 16.29 20.44 -12.65
CA GLU A 5 14.93 20.39 -12.08
C GLU A 5 13.97 19.69 -13.05
N ASP A 6 14.04 20.03 -14.33
CA ASP A 6 13.21 19.41 -15.37
C ASP A 6 13.45 17.90 -15.48
N GLU A 7 14.71 17.45 -15.35
CA GLU A 7 15.05 16.02 -15.31
C GLU A 7 14.44 15.30 -14.10
N ARG A 8 14.45 15.92 -12.91
CA ARG A 8 13.84 15.33 -11.71
C ARG A 8 12.31 15.30 -11.81
N ILE A 9 11.70 16.31 -12.42
CA ILE A 9 10.25 16.31 -12.72
C ILE A 9 9.91 15.13 -13.62
N ALA A 10 10.63 14.97 -14.74
CA ALA A 10 10.41 13.87 -15.67
C ALA A 10 10.59 12.50 -15.00
N LEU A 11 11.57 12.38 -14.09
CA LEU A 11 11.79 11.17 -13.30
C LEU A 11 10.60 10.84 -12.37
N PHE A 12 9.98 11.85 -11.76
CA PHE A 12 8.80 11.64 -10.91
C PHE A 12 7.55 11.35 -11.75
N GLU A 13 7.39 12.02 -12.89
CA GLU A 13 6.32 11.74 -13.83
C GLU A 13 6.39 10.32 -14.41
N SER A 14 7.58 9.73 -14.52
CA SER A 14 7.73 8.33 -14.95
C SER A 14 7.15 7.32 -13.97
N LEU A 15 6.82 7.71 -12.73
CA LEU A 15 6.06 6.90 -11.78
C LEU A 15 4.54 7.13 -11.89
N GLY A 16 4.08 7.92 -12.85
CA GLY A 16 2.67 8.31 -12.98
C GLY A 16 2.23 9.40 -12.01
N LEU A 17 3.16 10.17 -11.43
CA LEU A 17 2.83 11.39 -10.70
C LEU A 17 2.40 12.49 -11.68
N SER A 18 1.44 13.32 -11.29
CA SER A 18 1.11 14.51 -12.08
C SER A 18 2.22 15.56 -11.98
N GLN A 19 2.37 16.38 -13.02
CA GLN A 19 3.35 17.47 -13.05
C GLN A 19 3.28 18.37 -11.81
N THR A 20 2.07 18.69 -11.34
CA THR A 20 1.85 19.47 -10.10
C THR A 20 2.44 18.76 -8.89
N LYS A 21 2.15 17.46 -8.70
CA LYS A 21 2.69 16.68 -7.59
C LYS A 21 4.20 16.51 -7.68
N ALA A 22 4.76 16.36 -8.88
CA ALA A 22 6.21 16.28 -9.08
C ALA A 22 6.91 17.57 -8.62
N LYS A 23 6.37 18.75 -9.00
CA LYS A 23 6.88 20.06 -8.55
C LYS A 23 6.73 20.27 -7.04
N GLU A 24 5.62 19.84 -6.45
CA GLU A 24 5.42 19.88 -4.99
C GLU A 24 6.40 18.96 -4.26
N THR A 25 6.64 17.77 -4.80
CA THR A 25 7.59 16.79 -4.25
C THR A 25 8.99 17.37 -4.24
N LEU A 26 9.41 18.04 -5.33
CA LEU A 26 10.70 18.70 -5.44
C LEU A 26 10.99 19.74 -4.37
N LYS A 27 9.96 20.47 -3.93
CA LYS A 27 10.11 21.43 -2.82
C LYS A 27 10.46 20.74 -1.50
N ASN A 28 10.14 19.46 -1.36
CA ASN A 28 10.52 18.64 -0.22
C ASN A 28 11.79 17.84 -0.56
N GLU A 29 12.94 18.44 -0.27
CA GLU A 29 14.26 17.85 -0.53
C GLU A 29 14.45 16.46 0.11
N LYS A 30 13.91 16.23 1.31
CA LYS A 30 14.00 14.91 1.96
C LYS A 30 13.22 13.85 1.20
N LEU A 31 11.96 14.15 0.87
CA LEU A 31 11.10 13.26 0.12
C LEU A 31 11.66 13.00 -1.29
N SER A 32 12.13 14.05 -1.97
CA SER A 32 12.70 13.95 -3.31
C SER A 32 13.91 13.02 -3.35
N LYS A 33 14.83 13.16 -2.39
CA LYS A 33 16.00 12.27 -2.29
C LYS A 33 15.60 10.82 -2.06
N SER A 34 14.65 10.57 -1.16
CA SER A 34 14.12 9.22 -0.93
C SER A 34 13.47 8.64 -2.18
N LEU A 35 12.68 9.44 -2.90
CA LEU A 35 11.99 9.01 -4.11
C LEU A 35 12.98 8.72 -5.24
N GLU A 36 13.98 9.58 -5.45
CA GLU A 36 15.07 9.35 -6.40
C GLU A 36 15.85 8.07 -6.09
N ALA A 37 16.17 7.83 -4.81
CA ALA A 37 16.87 6.62 -4.39
C ALA A 37 16.07 5.35 -4.74
N LEU A 38 14.75 5.38 -4.53
CA LEU A 38 13.86 4.29 -4.93
C LEU A 38 13.82 4.11 -6.45
N ILE A 39 13.60 5.18 -7.22
CA ILE A 39 13.52 5.11 -8.69
C ILE A 39 14.83 4.58 -9.29
N ARG A 40 15.97 5.05 -8.76
CA ARG A 40 17.30 4.57 -9.17
C ARG A 40 17.52 3.11 -8.85
N SER A 41 16.89 2.61 -7.79
CA SER A 41 16.94 1.20 -7.39
C SER A 41 15.99 0.29 -8.21
N ILE A 42 15.07 0.85 -9.02
CA ILE A 42 14.24 0.06 -9.93
C ILE A 42 15.14 -0.49 -11.05
N PRO A 43 15.11 -1.80 -11.33
CA PRO A 43 15.82 -2.40 -12.46
C PRO A 43 15.43 -1.74 -13.78
N SER A 44 16.40 -1.43 -14.64
CA SER A 44 16.19 -0.67 -15.87
C SER A 44 15.10 -1.26 -16.78
N GLY A 45 14.99 -2.59 -16.86
CA GLY A 45 13.97 -3.27 -17.65
C GLY A 45 12.55 -3.25 -17.08
N GLN A 46 12.36 -2.80 -15.83
CA GLN A 46 11.04 -2.69 -15.20
C GLN A 46 10.53 -1.27 -15.08
N ARG A 47 11.37 -0.23 -15.27
CA ARG A 47 10.93 1.17 -15.13
C ARG A 47 9.78 1.53 -16.06
N GLU A 48 9.82 1.07 -17.31
CA GLU A 48 8.78 1.34 -18.31
C GLU A 48 7.47 0.58 -18.01
N SER A 49 7.55 -0.49 -17.22
CA SER A 49 6.38 -1.29 -16.81
C SER A 49 5.71 -0.81 -15.51
N VAL A 50 6.26 0.24 -14.87
CA VAL A 50 5.68 0.79 -13.63
C VAL A 50 4.35 1.47 -13.94
N SER A 51 3.25 0.82 -13.55
CA SER A 51 1.93 1.43 -13.63
C SER A 51 1.79 2.58 -12.64
N SER A 52 0.81 3.47 -12.87
CA SER A 52 0.50 4.56 -11.94
C SER A 52 0.14 4.08 -10.53
N THR A 53 -0.44 2.88 -10.40
CA THR A 53 -0.74 2.27 -9.10
C THR A 53 0.54 1.85 -8.38
N VAL A 54 1.46 1.18 -9.07
CA VAL A 54 2.77 0.81 -8.52
C VAL A 54 3.58 2.05 -8.15
N GLY A 55 3.62 3.07 -9.01
CA GLY A 55 4.31 4.31 -8.72
C GLY A 55 3.72 5.08 -7.53
N THR A 56 2.40 5.02 -7.32
CA THR A 56 1.76 5.56 -6.12
C THR A 56 2.25 4.86 -4.85
N LEU A 57 2.39 3.53 -4.88
CA LEU A 57 2.94 2.77 -3.74
C LEU A 57 4.41 3.10 -3.47
N ILE A 58 5.23 3.26 -4.52
CA ILE A 58 6.62 3.70 -4.40
C ILE A 58 6.70 5.10 -3.77
N TYR A 59 5.83 6.02 -4.19
CA TYR A 59 5.71 7.35 -3.57
C TYR A 59 5.31 7.26 -2.09
N HIS A 60 4.43 6.34 -1.73
CA HIS A 60 4.08 6.09 -0.33
C HIS A 60 5.26 5.57 0.50
N VAL A 61 6.13 4.72 -0.06
CA VAL A 61 7.39 4.33 0.62
C VAL A 61 8.24 5.56 0.88
N ALA A 62 8.48 6.39 -0.14
CA ALA A 62 9.32 7.58 -0.03
C ALA A 62 8.81 8.57 1.04
N SER A 63 7.49 8.69 1.17
CA SER A 63 6.84 9.65 2.07
C SER A 63 6.61 9.14 3.50
N LYS A 64 6.37 7.84 3.68
CA LYS A 64 5.99 7.29 5.00
C LYS A 64 7.15 6.59 5.71
N MET A 65 8.12 6.05 4.98
CA MET A 65 9.23 5.31 5.58
C MET A 65 10.14 6.26 6.35
N LYS A 66 10.49 5.90 7.59
CA LYS A 66 11.34 6.74 8.45
C LYS A 66 12.81 6.65 8.03
N PRO A 67 13.58 7.75 8.06
CA PRO A 67 14.99 7.76 7.63
C PRO A 67 15.85 6.70 8.31
N GLN A 68 15.60 6.42 9.60
CA GLN A 68 16.34 5.44 10.40
C GLN A 68 16.28 4.00 9.86
N VAL A 69 15.23 3.65 9.10
CA VAL A 69 15.05 2.33 8.48
C VAL A 69 15.18 2.35 6.96
N PHE A 70 15.19 3.55 6.36
CA PHE A 70 15.12 3.72 4.92
C PHE A 70 16.28 3.04 4.22
N ASP A 71 17.52 3.43 4.53
CA ASP A 71 18.72 2.94 3.83
C ASP A 71 18.87 1.41 3.87
N LYS A 72 18.40 0.78 4.95
CA LYS A 72 18.48 -0.67 5.15
C LYS A 72 17.40 -1.45 4.40
N HIS A 73 16.16 -0.93 4.35
CA HIS A 73 15.00 -1.73 3.96
C HIS A 73 14.26 -1.22 2.71
N HIS A 74 14.55 -0.02 2.20
CA HIS A 74 13.85 0.56 1.05
C HIS A 74 13.88 -0.34 -0.19
N LYS A 75 15.03 -0.99 -0.47
CA LYS A 75 15.16 -1.92 -1.61
C LYS A 75 14.33 -3.17 -1.46
N VAL A 76 14.25 -3.71 -0.24
CA VAL A 76 13.43 -4.89 0.04
C VAL A 76 11.97 -4.56 -0.22
N VAL A 77 11.46 -3.47 0.37
CA VAL A 77 10.07 -3.04 0.16
C VAL A 77 9.79 -2.76 -1.31
N LEU A 78 10.72 -2.12 -2.02
CA LEU A 78 10.59 -1.85 -3.46
C LEU A 78 10.42 -3.14 -4.27
N ASN A 79 11.27 -4.14 -4.05
CA ASN A 79 11.17 -5.42 -4.76
C ASN A 79 9.82 -6.09 -4.53
N TYR A 80 9.32 -6.06 -3.29
CA TYR A 80 8.00 -6.64 -2.98
C TYR A 80 6.84 -5.88 -3.64
N ILE A 81 6.96 -4.58 -3.87
CA ILE A 81 5.98 -3.81 -4.64
C ILE A 81 6.05 -4.18 -6.12
N LEU A 82 7.26 -4.29 -6.68
CA LEU A 82 7.49 -4.66 -8.09
C LEU A 82 7.02 -6.09 -8.39
N ASP A 83 7.23 -7.02 -7.46
CA ASP A 83 6.75 -8.41 -7.52
C ASP A 83 5.23 -8.53 -7.30
N GLY A 84 4.52 -7.43 -7.02
CA GLY A 84 3.08 -7.42 -6.77
C GLY A 84 2.65 -8.03 -5.42
N LYS A 85 3.60 -8.43 -4.57
CA LYS A 85 3.34 -8.95 -3.21
C LYS A 85 2.74 -7.87 -2.31
N LEU A 86 3.22 -6.63 -2.43
CA LEU A 86 2.67 -5.45 -1.77
C LEU A 86 1.86 -4.61 -2.77
N SER A 87 0.67 -5.10 -3.12
CA SER A 87 -0.20 -4.50 -4.14
C SER A 87 -1.19 -3.46 -3.61
N SER A 88 -1.26 -3.24 -2.30
CA SER A 88 -2.22 -2.29 -1.70
C SER A 88 -1.58 -1.42 -0.62
N GLU A 89 -2.15 -0.22 -0.42
CA GLU A 89 -1.69 0.70 0.61
C GLU A 89 -1.78 0.07 2.01
N LEU A 90 -2.77 -0.80 2.23
CA LEU A 90 -2.95 -1.49 3.51
C LEU A 90 -1.80 -2.46 3.81
N LYS A 91 -1.41 -3.29 2.84
CA LYS A 91 -0.26 -4.20 2.97
C LYS A 91 1.03 -3.41 3.13
N LEU A 92 1.20 -2.33 2.35
CA LEU A 92 2.36 -1.46 2.44
C LEU A 92 2.48 -0.78 3.82
N ASN A 93 1.41 -0.21 4.35
CA ASN A 93 1.44 0.43 5.67
C ASN A 93 1.79 -0.58 6.76
N ALA A 94 1.22 -1.79 6.72
CA ALA A 94 1.54 -2.85 7.68
C ALA A 94 3.01 -3.30 7.58
N ALA A 95 3.55 -3.41 6.36
CA ALA A 95 4.96 -3.71 6.11
C ALA A 95 5.89 -2.64 6.73
N LEU A 96 5.58 -1.36 6.50
CA LEU A 96 6.35 -0.23 7.05
C LEU A 96 6.28 -0.18 8.58
N ASP A 97 5.12 -0.48 9.16
CA ASP A 97 4.94 -0.55 10.62
C ASP A 97 5.76 -1.69 11.24
N TYR A 98 5.81 -2.86 10.60
CA TYR A 98 6.65 -3.98 11.05
C TYR A 98 8.13 -3.62 11.00
N ILE A 99 8.59 -3.03 9.89
CA ILE A 99 9.99 -2.60 9.74
C ILE A 99 10.34 -1.56 10.79
N LEU A 100 9.45 -0.61 11.08
CA LEU A 100 9.70 0.43 12.08
C LEU A 100 9.77 -0.15 13.50
N LYS A 101 8.89 -1.09 13.84
CA LYS A 101 8.91 -1.77 15.15
C LYS A 101 10.18 -2.61 15.35
N ASN A 102 10.70 -3.19 14.28
CA ASN A 102 11.92 -4.00 14.29
C ASN A 102 13.17 -3.21 13.88
N ALA A 103 13.14 -1.88 13.91
CA ALA A 103 14.25 -1.03 13.47
C ALA A 103 15.56 -1.25 14.26
N ALA A 104 15.47 -1.74 15.50
CA ALA A 104 16.60 -2.05 16.35
C ALA A 104 17.27 -3.39 15.99
N SER A 105 16.56 -4.29 15.31
CA SER A 105 17.07 -5.58 14.89
C SER A 105 18.07 -5.41 13.75
N SER A 106 19.17 -6.16 13.79
CA SER A 106 20.21 -6.13 12.75
C SER A 106 19.75 -6.76 11.44
N GLN A 107 18.79 -7.69 11.51
CA GLN A 107 18.27 -8.45 10.37
C GLN A 107 16.74 -8.37 10.32
N LEU A 108 16.20 -8.27 9.10
CA LEU A 108 14.76 -8.36 8.85
C LEU A 108 14.38 -9.84 8.78
N ASN A 109 13.54 -10.30 9.70
CA ASN A 109 12.93 -11.62 9.58
C ASN A 109 11.92 -11.59 8.43
N ILE A 110 12.27 -12.23 7.31
CA ILE A 110 11.45 -12.21 6.09
C ILE A 110 10.11 -12.89 6.32
N GLN A 111 10.07 -13.97 7.10
CA GLN A 111 8.84 -14.72 7.35
C GLN A 111 7.84 -13.87 8.14
N GLU A 112 8.27 -13.31 9.26
CA GLU A 112 7.41 -12.43 10.07
C GLU A 112 7.03 -11.15 9.31
N PHE A 113 7.92 -10.62 8.47
CA PHE A 113 7.62 -9.48 7.61
C PHE A 113 6.50 -9.80 6.61
N GLU A 114 6.60 -10.94 5.91
CA GLU A 114 5.59 -11.39 4.96
C GLU A 114 4.24 -11.63 5.66
N GLU A 115 4.25 -12.29 6.81
CA GLU A 115 3.05 -12.52 7.64
C GLU A 115 2.43 -11.21 8.13
N ALA A 116 3.24 -10.29 8.66
CA ALA A 116 2.78 -9.00 9.18
C ALA A 116 2.22 -8.11 8.08
N ALA A 117 2.76 -8.19 6.86
CA ALA A 117 2.32 -7.44 5.69
C ALA A 117 1.19 -8.12 4.89
N GLY A 118 0.81 -9.36 5.25
CA GLY A 118 -0.21 -10.12 4.52
C GLY A 118 0.22 -10.50 3.10
N VAL A 119 1.52 -10.70 2.89
CA VAL A 119 2.07 -11.24 1.64
C VAL A 119 1.58 -12.68 1.49
N GLY A 120 1.17 -13.07 0.28
CA GLY A 120 0.60 -14.39 0.02
C GLY A 120 -0.85 -14.57 0.49
N VAL A 121 -1.40 -13.65 1.31
CA VAL A 121 -2.82 -13.68 1.65
C VAL A 121 -3.63 -13.18 0.47
N LEU A 122 -4.25 -14.14 -0.23
CA LEU A 122 -5.18 -13.91 -1.33
C LEU A 122 -6.59 -14.22 -0.83
N ILE A 123 -7.41 -13.18 -0.71
CA ILE A 123 -8.79 -13.34 -0.24
C ILE A 123 -9.68 -13.55 -1.46
N THR A 124 -10.26 -14.73 -1.53
CA THR A 124 -11.12 -15.16 -2.63
C THR A 124 -12.52 -14.55 -2.50
N PRO A 125 -13.26 -14.36 -3.61
CA PRO A 125 -14.64 -13.90 -3.57
C PRO A 125 -15.53 -14.75 -2.67
N GLU A 126 -15.32 -16.07 -2.65
CA GLU A 126 -16.08 -17.03 -1.85
C GLU A 126 -15.85 -16.81 -0.35
N GLN A 127 -14.62 -16.48 0.06
CA GLN A 127 -14.32 -16.12 1.44
C GLN A 127 -14.98 -14.81 1.87
N ILE A 128 -15.09 -13.84 0.95
CA ILE A 128 -15.81 -12.59 1.20
C ILE A 128 -17.29 -12.88 1.41
N GLU A 129 -17.92 -13.63 0.50
CA GLU A 129 -19.34 -14.00 0.58
C GLU A 129 -19.65 -14.77 1.86
N ALA A 130 -18.85 -15.77 2.20
CA ALA A 130 -19.03 -16.57 3.40
C ALA A 130 -18.96 -15.70 4.68
N GLU A 131 -18.05 -14.73 4.73
CA GLU A 131 -17.92 -13.87 5.90
C GLU A 131 -19.02 -12.81 5.97
N VAL A 132 -19.44 -12.24 4.82
CA VAL A 132 -20.60 -11.36 4.73
C VAL A 132 -21.86 -12.09 5.20
N GLU A 133 -22.08 -13.33 4.76
CA GLU A 133 -23.23 -14.14 5.16
C GLU A 133 -23.26 -14.41 6.67
N LYS A 134 -22.10 -14.72 7.28
CA LYS A 134 -21.99 -14.89 8.74
C LYS A 134 -22.35 -13.60 9.49
N VAL A 135 -21.84 -12.46 9.04
CA VAL A 135 -22.15 -11.17 9.66
C VAL A 135 -23.64 -10.86 9.53
N ILE A 136 -24.23 -11.04 8.34
CA ILE A 136 -25.67 -10.86 8.11
C ILE A 136 -26.51 -11.77 9.03
N LYS A 137 -26.12 -13.05 9.18
CA LYS A 137 -26.81 -13.96 10.12
C LYS A 137 -26.77 -13.45 11.55
N GLY A 138 -25.66 -12.87 11.99
CA GLY A 138 -25.50 -12.29 13.33
C GLY A 138 -26.35 -11.03 13.57
N VAL A 139 -26.59 -10.23 12.53
CA VAL A 139 -27.39 -8.98 12.62
C VAL A 139 -28.79 -9.11 12.01
N LYS A 140 -29.25 -10.35 11.73
CA LYS A 140 -30.48 -10.63 10.99
C LYS A 140 -31.74 -10.04 11.65
N ALA A 141 -31.81 -10.08 12.98
CA ALA A 141 -32.96 -9.54 13.73
C ALA A 141 -33.09 -8.02 13.53
N ASP A 142 -32.01 -7.27 13.75
CA ASP A 142 -31.96 -5.83 13.53
C ASP A 142 -32.18 -5.43 12.07
N LEU A 143 -31.69 -6.22 11.11
CA LEU A 143 -31.92 -6.00 9.68
C LEU A 143 -33.41 -6.14 9.32
N LEU A 144 -34.10 -7.12 9.89
CA LEU A 144 -35.54 -7.32 9.65
C LEU A 144 -36.38 -6.20 10.27
N GLU A 145 -35.99 -5.72 11.45
CA GLU A 145 -36.66 -4.64 12.16
C GLU A 145 -36.44 -3.28 11.47
N LYS A 146 -35.18 -2.93 11.20
CA LYS A 146 -34.80 -1.59 10.69
C LYS A 146 -34.83 -1.51 9.16
N ARG A 147 -34.87 -2.65 8.45
CA ARG A 147 -34.85 -2.75 6.98
C ARG A 147 -33.81 -1.82 6.36
N TYR A 148 -34.22 -0.95 5.44
CA TYR A 148 -33.36 0.02 4.75
C TYR A 148 -32.78 1.12 5.65
N ARG A 149 -33.24 1.24 6.90
CA ARG A 149 -32.66 2.17 7.89
C ARG A 149 -31.49 1.55 8.66
N TYR A 150 -31.21 0.26 8.47
CA TYR A 150 -30.06 -0.38 9.08
C TYR A 150 -28.76 0.22 8.52
N ASN A 151 -27.80 0.52 9.40
CA ASN A 151 -26.54 1.11 8.98
C ASN A 151 -25.65 0.04 8.34
N THR A 152 -25.71 -0.06 7.01
CA THR A 152 -24.88 -0.96 6.21
C THR A 152 -23.39 -0.65 6.35
N GLY A 153 -23.01 0.58 6.72
CA GLY A 153 -21.64 0.94 7.08
C GLY A 153 -21.09 0.17 8.28
N LEU A 154 -21.94 -0.15 9.27
CA LEU A 154 -21.54 -1.00 10.41
C LEU A 154 -21.27 -2.44 9.96
N LEU A 155 -22.10 -2.97 9.07
CA LEU A 155 -21.94 -4.31 8.51
C LEU A 155 -20.62 -4.42 7.75
N MET A 156 -20.33 -3.43 6.91
CA MET A 156 -19.06 -3.34 6.17
C MET A 156 -17.85 -3.19 7.10
N SER A 157 -17.97 -2.43 8.18
CA SER A 157 -16.93 -2.30 9.20
C SER A 157 -16.65 -3.65 9.89
N GLN A 158 -17.70 -4.40 10.24
CA GLN A 158 -17.57 -5.72 10.85
C GLN A 158 -16.90 -6.72 9.91
N VAL A 159 -17.31 -6.79 8.64
CA VAL A 159 -16.67 -7.68 7.66
C VAL A 159 -15.20 -7.29 7.44
N ARG A 160 -14.89 -5.99 7.33
CA ARG A 160 -13.52 -5.49 7.18
C ARG A 160 -12.64 -5.82 8.40
N SER A 161 -13.22 -5.85 9.60
CA SER A 161 -12.48 -6.24 10.81
C SER A 161 -12.05 -7.72 10.79
N LYS A 162 -12.83 -8.58 10.12
CA LYS A 162 -12.55 -10.01 9.97
C LYS A 162 -11.63 -10.28 8.78
N LEU A 163 -11.81 -9.57 7.68
CA LEU A 163 -11.03 -9.70 6.46
C LEU A 163 -10.04 -8.54 6.33
N LYS A 164 -9.02 -8.54 7.20
CA LYS A 164 -8.02 -7.46 7.31
C LYS A 164 -7.34 -7.12 5.98
N TRP A 165 -7.16 -8.08 5.07
CA TRP A 165 -6.41 -7.88 3.83
C TRP A 165 -7.27 -7.66 2.57
N VAL A 166 -8.61 -7.55 2.71
CA VAL A 166 -9.51 -7.29 1.58
C VAL A 166 -9.39 -5.84 1.10
N ASP A 167 -9.33 -5.66 -0.21
CA ASP A 167 -9.48 -4.34 -0.82
C ASP A 167 -10.91 -3.82 -0.56
N GLY A 168 -11.02 -2.62 0.04
CA GLY A 168 -12.31 -2.00 0.30
C GLY A 168 -13.18 -1.79 -0.94
N LYS A 169 -12.57 -1.72 -2.14
CA LYS A 169 -13.30 -1.70 -3.42
C LYS A 169 -13.97 -3.04 -3.72
N ALA A 170 -13.29 -4.15 -3.48
CA ALA A 170 -13.83 -5.50 -3.71
C ALA A 170 -15.03 -5.80 -2.79
N LEU A 171 -15.00 -5.27 -1.57
CA LEU A 171 -16.09 -5.43 -0.61
C LEU A 171 -17.37 -4.67 -1.02
N LYS A 172 -17.24 -3.53 -1.73
CA LYS A 172 -18.38 -2.66 -2.09
C LYS A 172 -19.05 -3.07 -3.42
N MET A 173 -18.39 -3.88 -4.24
CA MET A 173 -18.88 -4.25 -5.57
C MET A 173 -19.92 -5.38 -5.59
N LYS A 174 -20.27 -5.96 -4.43
CA LYS A 174 -21.29 -6.99 -4.31
C LYS A 174 -22.41 -6.56 -3.38
#